data_AF-A0A821UYK2-F1
#
_entry.id   AF-A0A821UYK2-F1
#
_cell.length_a   1.000
_cell.length_b   1.000
_cell.length_c   1.000
_cell.angle_alpha   90.00
_cell.angle_beta   90.00
_cell.angle_gamma   90.00
#
_symmetry.space_group_name_H-M   'P 1'
#
loop_
_entity.id
_entity.type
_entity.pdbx_description
1 polymer ?
#
loop_
_entity_poly.entity_id
_entity_poly.type
_entity_poly.pdbx_seq_one_letter_code
_entity_poly.pdbx_strand_id
1 'polypeptide(L)'
;MKIFSLILFNDPDIKDDHIHLDSSTAGWGCCCLQVTFQAESFEESIHLYDQLLPLCPIMLCLSAASPIWRGYLSDIDCRWNIISEAADDRTIEEKKEKNLQSRYSSAPSYLADKNKHLNDIDYPVDQFVVSKLIEQGMPETLSRHFGHLFIRDPLVILKEFLHPVDDTNSYHFENLNSLVWNTLRLKPPPLNDDLLGWRVEFRPMDIQLSDFENAALVVFLALITRVIISYGLDITIPISQINENMNKAHNRDSIRREKFYFQYNNQISQMFINDIINGNNGFLGLVPLVRKYIYERQDIDADTRHT
;
A
#
# COMPACT_ATOMS: atom_id res chain seq x y z
N MET A 1 11.10 0.30 -32.04
CA MET A 1 9.78 -0.14 -31.52
C MET A 1 9.07 1.10 -31.01
N LYS A 2 7.80 1.33 -31.38
CA LYS A 2 7.03 2.50 -30.93
C LYS A 2 6.60 2.28 -29.47
N ILE A 3 6.71 3.32 -28.65
CA ILE A 3 6.24 3.32 -27.25
C ILE A 3 5.02 4.22 -27.20
N PHE A 4 3.94 3.73 -26.61
CA PHE A 4 2.68 4.45 -26.49
C PHE A 4 2.67 5.19 -25.15
N SER A 5 2.36 6.48 -25.19
CA SER A 5 2.59 7.41 -24.08
C SER A 5 1.56 7.30 -22.97
N LEU A 6 0.32 6.90 -23.28
CA LEU A 6 -0.78 6.88 -22.32
C LEU A 6 -1.66 5.65 -22.51
N ILE A 7 -2.11 5.08 -21.41
CA ILE A 7 -3.11 4.01 -21.37
C ILE A 7 -4.44 4.64 -20.98
N LEU A 8 -5.47 4.41 -21.79
CA LEU A 8 -6.82 4.91 -21.56
C LEU A 8 -7.73 3.74 -21.20
N PHE A 9 -8.45 3.89 -20.10
CA PHE A 9 -9.38 2.90 -19.61
C PHE A 9 -10.81 3.37 -19.82
N ASN A 10 -11.64 2.61 -20.53
CA ASN A 10 -13.04 2.93 -20.83
C ASN A 10 -13.25 4.34 -21.45
N ASP A 11 -12.25 4.89 -22.16
CA ASP A 11 -12.39 6.16 -22.86
C ASP A 11 -13.23 5.95 -24.14
N PRO A 12 -14.33 6.69 -24.34
CA PRO A 12 -15.17 6.55 -25.53
C PRO A 12 -14.47 7.00 -26.82
N ASP A 13 -13.44 7.84 -26.72
CA ASP A 13 -12.73 8.40 -27.87
C ASP A 13 -11.44 7.62 -28.15
N ILE A 14 -11.37 6.97 -29.32
CA ILE A 14 -10.13 6.34 -29.78
C ILE A 14 -9.13 7.43 -30.16
N LYS A 15 -8.10 7.59 -29.32
CA LYS A 15 -6.99 8.51 -29.56
C LYS A 15 -5.79 7.76 -30.16
N ASP A 16 -5.18 8.35 -31.19
CA ASP A 16 -3.91 7.89 -31.74
C ASP A 16 -2.82 7.93 -30.66
N ASP A 17 -1.84 7.03 -30.74
CA ASP A 17 -0.71 6.92 -29.80
C ASP A 17 -1.08 6.56 -28.34
N HIS A 18 -2.29 6.03 -28.12
CA HIS A 18 -2.74 5.52 -26.82
C HIS A 18 -3.03 4.02 -26.85
N ILE A 19 -2.81 3.34 -25.72
CA ILE A 19 -3.26 1.96 -25.51
C ILE A 19 -4.65 2.01 -24.89
N HIS A 20 -5.65 1.48 -25.60
CA HIS A 20 -7.03 1.43 -25.10
C HIS A 20 -7.31 0.10 -24.42
N LEU A 21 -7.78 0.16 -23.18
CA LEU A 21 -8.25 -0.97 -22.38
C LEU A 21 -9.73 -0.73 -22.01
N ASP A 22 -10.58 -1.72 -22.24
CA ASP A 22 -12.04 -1.62 -22.13
C ASP A 22 -12.67 -2.75 -21.30
N SER A 23 -11.83 -3.48 -20.56
CA SER A 23 -12.24 -4.62 -19.75
C SER A 23 -11.61 -4.55 -18.38
N SER A 24 -12.41 -4.74 -17.34
CA SER A 24 -11.95 -4.86 -15.96
C SER A 24 -10.93 -6.01 -15.81
N THR A 25 -10.99 -7.04 -16.66
CA THR A 25 -9.98 -8.12 -16.70
C THR A 25 -8.57 -7.62 -17.05
N ALA A 26 -8.43 -6.49 -17.73
CA ALA A 26 -7.11 -5.92 -18.02
C ALA A 26 -6.38 -5.49 -16.74
N GLY A 27 -7.09 -5.07 -15.68
CA GLY A 27 -6.51 -4.81 -14.36
C GLY A 27 -6.63 -6.02 -13.42
N TRP A 28 -7.82 -6.56 -13.23
CA TRP A 28 -8.05 -7.71 -12.33
C TRP A 28 -7.31 -8.99 -12.73
N GLY A 29 -6.96 -9.13 -14.01
CA GLY A 29 -6.14 -10.23 -14.52
C GLY A 29 -4.65 -10.07 -14.27
N CYS A 30 -4.19 -8.93 -13.73
CA CYS A 30 -2.80 -8.74 -13.32
C CYS A 30 -2.48 -9.51 -12.04
N CYS A 31 -1.21 -9.88 -11.90
CA CYS A 31 -0.69 -10.56 -10.72
C CYS A 31 0.14 -9.60 -9.85
N CYS A 32 0.33 -9.96 -8.58
CA CYS A 32 1.07 -9.15 -7.62
C CYS A 32 1.75 -10.00 -6.57
N LEU A 33 2.77 -9.44 -5.93
CA LEU A 33 3.35 -9.98 -4.70
C LEU A 33 2.80 -9.20 -3.50
N GLN A 34 2.12 -9.89 -2.58
CA GLN A 34 1.59 -9.30 -1.35
C GLN A 34 2.15 -10.05 -0.15
N VAL A 35 2.50 -9.31 0.91
CA VAL A 35 3.07 -9.88 2.14
C VAL A 35 2.25 -9.38 3.32
N THR A 36 1.78 -10.32 4.15
CA THR A 36 1.05 -9.99 5.38
C THR A 36 1.92 -10.29 6.59
N PHE A 37 2.06 -9.30 7.48
CA PHE A 37 2.75 -9.43 8.76
C PHE A 37 1.73 -9.45 9.89
N GLN A 38 1.87 -10.40 10.81
CA GLN A 38 1.19 -10.35 12.10
C GLN A 38 2.07 -9.57 13.08
N ALA A 39 1.50 -8.51 13.66
CA ALA A 39 2.15 -7.71 14.68
C ALA A 39 1.96 -8.36 16.06
N GLU A 40 2.83 -8.01 17.02
CA GLU A 40 2.72 -8.46 18.40
C GLU A 40 1.52 -7.86 19.12
N SER A 41 1.14 -6.63 18.78
CA SER A 41 0.01 -5.92 19.37
C SER A 41 -0.73 -5.04 18.36
N PHE A 42 -1.87 -4.50 18.78
CA PHE A 42 -2.58 -3.47 18.03
C PHE A 42 -1.69 -2.25 17.78
N GLU A 43 -1.00 -1.75 18.80
CA GLU A 43 -0.11 -0.59 18.72
C GLU A 43 1.05 -0.82 17.74
N GLU A 44 1.68 -2.01 17.77
CA GLU A 44 2.70 -2.36 16.80
C GLU A 44 2.11 -2.44 15.38
N SER A 45 0.89 -2.95 15.20
CA SER A 45 0.25 -3.00 13.88
C SER A 45 0.02 -1.60 13.29
N ILE A 46 -0.44 -0.64 14.11
CA ILE A 46 -0.60 0.76 13.69
C ILE A 46 0.78 1.38 13.39
N HIS A 47 1.78 1.13 14.24
CA HIS A 47 3.12 1.64 14.01
C HIS A 47 3.73 1.11 12.71
N LEU A 48 3.64 -0.21 12.47
CA LEU A 48 4.13 -0.85 11.25
C LEU A 48 3.40 -0.37 10.02
N TYR A 49 2.08 -0.23 10.06
CA TYR A 49 1.30 0.33 8.96
C TYR A 49 1.86 1.70 8.57
N ASP A 50 2.02 2.59 9.55
CA ASP A 50 2.49 3.94 9.27
C ASP A 50 3.90 3.95 8.71
N GLN A 51 4.82 3.17 9.27
CA GLN A 51 6.20 3.12 8.79
C GLN A 51 6.33 2.45 7.42
N LEU A 52 5.44 1.53 7.05
CA LEU A 52 5.46 0.87 5.75
C LEU A 52 4.86 1.72 4.62
N LEU A 53 4.04 2.73 4.95
CA LEU A 53 3.33 3.51 3.92
C LEU A 53 4.30 4.27 2.97
N PRO A 54 5.37 4.95 3.46
CA PRO A 54 6.39 5.55 2.60
C PRO A 54 7.14 4.55 1.71
N LEU A 55 7.23 3.28 2.11
CA LEU A 55 7.89 2.24 1.32
C LEU A 55 7.02 1.73 0.16
N CYS A 56 5.71 1.99 0.17
CA CYS A 56 4.81 1.54 -0.89
C CYS A 56 5.25 1.96 -2.30
N PRO A 57 5.45 3.27 -2.59
CA PRO A 57 5.92 3.70 -3.90
C PRO A 57 7.35 3.26 -4.22
N ILE A 58 8.22 3.14 -3.21
CA ILE A 58 9.60 2.69 -3.38
C ILE A 58 9.63 1.24 -3.86
N MET A 59 8.86 0.37 -3.19
CA MET A 59 8.79 -1.05 -3.54
C MET A 59 7.99 -1.28 -4.83
N LEU A 60 6.98 -0.46 -5.14
CA LEU A 60 6.32 -0.46 -6.45
C LEU A 60 7.34 -0.22 -7.57
N CYS A 61 8.12 0.87 -7.45
CA CYS A 61 9.15 1.23 -8.42
C CYS A 61 10.26 0.17 -8.52
N LEU A 62 10.71 -0.37 -7.39
CA LEU A 62 11.76 -1.40 -7.34
C LEU A 62 11.34 -2.71 -8.00
N SER A 63 10.04 -3.07 -7.90
CA SER A 63 9.50 -4.34 -8.40
C SER A 63 8.88 -4.25 -9.80
N ALA A 64 8.89 -3.08 -10.44
CA ALA A 64 8.21 -2.81 -11.71
C ALA A 64 8.42 -3.92 -12.76
N ALA A 65 7.33 -4.53 -13.23
CA ALA A 65 7.36 -5.69 -14.13
C ALA A 65 6.21 -5.69 -15.17
N SER A 66 5.55 -4.54 -15.38
CA SER A 66 4.36 -4.42 -16.24
C SER A 66 4.50 -3.38 -17.38
N PRO A 67 5.51 -3.46 -18.27
CA PRO A 67 5.77 -2.47 -19.32
C PRO A 67 5.01 -2.72 -20.65
N ILE A 68 4.22 -3.79 -20.74
CA ILE A 68 3.52 -4.19 -21.97
C ILE A 68 2.05 -4.39 -21.68
N TRP A 69 1.21 -3.70 -22.45
CA TRP A 69 -0.25 -3.76 -22.33
C TRP A 69 -0.88 -3.99 -23.70
N ARG A 70 -1.77 -4.99 -23.78
CA ARG A 70 -2.48 -5.34 -25.02
C ARG A 70 -1.56 -5.52 -26.25
N GLY A 71 -0.34 -6.02 -26.02
CA GLY A 71 0.67 -6.26 -27.08
C GLY A 71 1.52 -5.03 -27.46
N TYR A 72 1.38 -3.90 -26.76
CA TYR A 72 2.13 -2.68 -27.02
C TYR A 72 3.03 -2.31 -25.84
N LEU A 73 4.19 -1.70 -26.12
CA LEU A 73 5.01 -1.07 -25.08
C LEU A 73 4.33 0.20 -24.56
N SER A 74 4.23 0.32 -23.25
CA SER A 74 3.75 1.52 -22.56
C SER A 74 4.89 2.42 -22.08
N ASP A 75 4.56 3.67 -21.75
CA ASP A 75 5.45 4.60 -21.05
C ASP A 75 5.31 4.54 -19.52
N ILE A 76 4.74 3.43 -19.02
CA ILE A 76 4.71 3.05 -17.61
C ILE A 76 5.30 1.66 -17.44
N ASP A 77 5.87 1.38 -16.27
CA ASP A 77 6.49 0.08 -15.94
C ASP A 77 5.74 -0.73 -14.86
N CYS A 78 4.70 -0.16 -14.26
CA CYS A 78 3.97 -0.73 -13.12
C CYS A 78 2.47 -0.92 -13.40
N ARG A 79 1.84 -1.94 -12.78
CA ARG A 79 0.41 -2.25 -12.98
C ARG A 79 -0.59 -1.37 -12.23
N TRP A 80 -0.14 -0.67 -11.19
CA TRP A 80 -1.02 -0.18 -10.13
C TRP A 80 -2.16 0.73 -10.62
N ASN A 81 -1.86 1.74 -11.45
CA ASN A 81 -2.89 2.61 -12.02
C ASN A 81 -3.89 1.87 -12.93
N ILE A 82 -3.47 0.81 -13.64
CA ILE A 82 -4.38 0.05 -14.50
C ILE A 82 -5.36 -0.77 -13.66
N ILE A 83 -4.91 -1.35 -12.55
CA ILE A 83 -5.80 -2.01 -11.60
C ILE A 83 -6.72 -0.99 -10.92
N SER A 84 -6.20 0.20 -10.60
CA SER A 84 -6.98 1.29 -10.02
C SER A 84 -8.17 1.66 -10.91
N GLU A 85 -7.95 1.86 -12.21
CA GLU A 85 -9.00 2.15 -13.19
C GLU A 85 -9.94 0.96 -13.41
N ALA A 86 -9.42 -0.28 -13.43
CA ALA A 86 -10.24 -1.48 -13.60
C ALA A 86 -11.17 -1.78 -12.41
N ALA A 87 -10.84 -1.26 -11.24
CA ALA A 87 -11.63 -1.37 -10.01
C ALA A 87 -12.44 -0.10 -9.71
N ASP A 88 -12.40 0.91 -10.58
CA ASP A 88 -13.04 2.20 -10.36
C ASP A 88 -14.55 2.13 -10.64
N ASP A 89 -15.34 2.08 -9.57
CA ASP A 89 -16.79 2.04 -9.59
C ASP A 89 -17.45 3.42 -9.42
N ARG A 90 -16.64 4.50 -9.33
CA ARG A 90 -17.17 5.85 -9.20
C ARG A 90 -18.04 6.23 -10.41
N THR A 91 -19.24 6.71 -10.12
CA THR A 91 -20.11 7.41 -11.06
C THR A 91 -19.45 8.68 -11.59
N ILE A 92 -20.02 9.24 -12.67
CA ILE A 92 -19.56 10.51 -13.24
C ILE A 92 -19.60 11.65 -12.21
N GLU A 93 -20.56 11.63 -11.28
CA GLU A 93 -20.67 12.64 -10.23
C GLU A 93 -19.61 12.43 -9.13
N GLU A 94 -19.38 11.19 -8.70
CA GLU A 94 -18.33 10.86 -7.72
C GLU A 94 -16.92 11.17 -8.25
N LYS A 95 -16.67 11.02 -9.56
CA LYS A 95 -15.39 11.44 -10.17
C LYS A 95 -15.12 12.94 -10.08
N LYS A 96 -16.14 13.77 -9.83
CA LYS A 96 -15.99 15.21 -9.58
C LYS A 96 -15.69 15.53 -8.12
N GLU A 97 -15.90 14.58 -7.22
CA GLU A 97 -15.64 14.78 -5.80
C GLU A 97 -14.13 14.86 -5.54
N LYS A 98 -13.72 15.92 -4.83
CA LYS A 98 -12.32 16.20 -4.58
C LYS A 98 -11.73 15.10 -3.70
N ASN A 99 -10.57 14.57 -4.12
CA ASN A 99 -9.82 13.54 -3.40
C ASN A 99 -10.55 12.20 -3.19
N LEU A 100 -11.74 12.01 -3.79
CA LEU A 100 -12.35 10.70 -3.87
C LEU A 100 -11.62 9.88 -4.94
N GLN A 101 -10.80 8.93 -4.52
CA GLN A 101 -10.05 8.05 -5.42
C GLN A 101 -10.88 6.83 -5.86
N SER A 102 -10.37 6.01 -6.78
CA SER A 102 -10.91 4.64 -6.96
C SER A 102 -10.87 3.89 -5.63
N ARG A 103 -11.74 2.90 -5.43
CA ARG A 103 -11.66 2.00 -4.26
C ARG A 103 -10.38 1.15 -4.25
N TYR A 104 -9.65 1.10 -5.37
CA TYR A 104 -8.28 0.59 -5.42
C TYR A 104 -7.33 1.78 -5.57
N SER A 105 -6.64 2.19 -4.51
CA SER A 105 -5.83 3.42 -4.51
C SER A 105 -4.70 3.42 -3.47
N SER A 106 -3.86 4.46 -3.46
CA SER A 106 -2.92 4.64 -2.34
C SER A 106 -3.70 4.80 -1.04
N ALA A 107 -3.15 4.29 0.07
CA ALA A 107 -3.78 4.49 1.37
C ALA A 107 -3.83 6.00 1.69
N PRO A 108 -5.00 6.53 2.12
CA PRO A 108 -5.23 7.98 2.18
C PRO A 108 -4.63 8.66 3.41
N SER A 109 -4.23 7.88 4.42
CA SER A 109 -3.71 8.41 5.67
C SER A 109 -2.89 7.40 6.46
N TYR A 110 -2.07 7.94 7.35
CA TYR A 110 -1.58 7.26 8.54
C TYR A 110 -2.73 6.95 9.50
N LEU A 111 -2.48 6.03 10.44
CA LEU A 111 -3.44 5.53 11.41
C LEU A 111 -3.14 6.02 12.83
N ALA A 112 -1.88 6.30 13.17
CA ALA A 112 -1.52 6.78 14.51
C ALA A 112 -1.79 8.29 14.65
N ASP A 113 -2.40 8.70 15.77
CA ASP A 113 -2.66 10.12 16.06
C ASP A 113 -1.38 10.97 16.12
N LYS A 114 -0.24 10.38 16.54
CA LYS A 114 1.06 11.07 16.50
C LYS A 114 1.45 11.55 15.10
N ASN A 115 0.98 10.85 14.06
CA ASN A 115 1.26 11.13 12.65
C ASN A 115 0.13 11.93 11.98
N LYS A 116 -0.90 12.37 12.73
CA LYS A 116 -2.02 13.15 12.19
C LYS A 116 -1.58 14.41 11.44
N HIS A 117 -0.50 15.04 11.88
CA HIS A 117 0.08 16.23 11.24
C HIS A 117 0.66 15.96 9.84
N LEU A 118 0.94 14.70 9.49
CA LEU A 118 1.40 14.28 8.16
C LEU A 118 0.25 13.88 7.23
N ASN A 119 -0.98 13.75 7.76
CA ASN A 119 -2.20 13.56 6.96
C ASN A 119 -2.64 14.90 6.36
N ASP A 120 -1.82 15.44 5.46
CA ASP A 120 -1.94 16.78 4.90
C ASP A 120 -2.89 16.89 3.69
N ILE A 121 -3.56 15.79 3.34
CA ILE A 121 -4.60 15.72 2.32
C ILE A 121 -5.90 15.26 2.98
N ASP A 122 -6.95 16.06 2.83
CA ASP A 122 -8.30 15.64 3.23
C ASP A 122 -8.88 14.63 2.24
N TYR A 123 -9.70 13.71 2.75
CA TYR A 123 -10.33 12.66 1.96
C TYR A 123 -11.76 12.40 2.48
N PRO A 124 -12.70 12.00 1.61
CA PRO A 124 -14.08 11.76 2.01
C PRO A 124 -14.17 10.63 3.05
N VAL A 125 -15.05 10.82 4.03
CA VAL A 125 -15.34 9.83 5.08
C VAL A 125 -16.83 9.87 5.40
N ASP A 126 -17.38 8.73 5.81
CA ASP A 126 -18.72 8.69 6.41
C ASP A 126 -18.65 9.28 7.83
N GLN A 127 -19.17 10.50 7.98
CA GLN A 127 -19.12 11.23 9.25
C GLN A 127 -19.92 10.57 10.37
N PHE A 128 -20.99 9.85 10.04
CA PHE A 128 -21.78 9.11 11.02
C PHE A 128 -20.96 7.95 11.60
N VAL A 129 -20.28 7.18 10.74
CA VAL A 129 -19.38 6.10 11.14
C VAL A 129 -18.23 6.64 11.97
N VAL A 130 -17.57 7.72 11.53
CA VAL A 130 -16.48 8.35 12.28
C VAL A 130 -16.94 8.75 13.69
N SER A 131 -18.08 9.44 13.78
CA SER A 131 -18.60 9.93 15.06
C SER A 131 -18.91 8.77 16.02
N LYS A 132 -19.57 7.72 15.50
CA LYS A 132 -19.89 6.51 16.27
C LYS A 132 -18.64 5.79 16.78
N LEU A 133 -17.59 5.66 15.97
CA LEU A 133 -16.34 5.02 16.38
C LEU A 133 -15.61 5.81 17.47
N ILE A 134 -15.57 7.14 17.36
CA ILE A 134 -15.00 8.03 18.38
C ILE A 134 -15.79 7.91 19.70
N GLU A 135 -17.11 7.90 19.64
CA GLU A 135 -17.98 7.71 20.81
C GLU A 135 -17.73 6.37 21.53
N GLN A 136 -17.30 5.34 20.79
CA GLN A 136 -16.91 4.03 21.34
C GLN A 136 -15.43 3.98 21.80
N GLY A 137 -14.71 5.10 21.75
CA GLY A 137 -13.34 5.22 22.24
C GLY A 137 -12.24 4.87 21.23
N MET A 138 -12.57 4.74 19.93
CA MET A 138 -11.55 4.56 18.90
C MET A 138 -10.78 5.88 18.65
N PRO A 139 -9.45 5.84 18.46
CA PRO A 139 -8.67 7.03 18.10
C PRO A 139 -9.22 7.75 16.87
N GLU A 140 -9.07 9.08 16.82
CA GLU A 140 -9.66 9.91 15.76
C GLU A 140 -9.14 9.51 14.38
N THR A 141 -7.82 9.34 14.25
CA THR A 141 -7.20 9.03 12.96
C THR A 141 -7.63 7.64 12.45
N LEU A 142 -7.75 6.66 13.33
CA LEU A 142 -8.25 5.32 12.98
C LEU A 142 -9.76 5.32 12.67
N SER A 143 -10.55 6.11 13.41
CA SER A 143 -11.98 6.28 13.13
C SER A 143 -12.21 6.85 11.73
N ARG A 144 -11.39 7.82 11.31
CA ARG A 144 -11.39 8.36 9.95
C ARG A 144 -10.99 7.32 8.90
N HIS A 145 -10.00 6.48 9.18
CA HIS A 145 -9.62 5.39 8.28
C HIS A 145 -10.80 4.45 8.00
N PHE A 146 -11.50 3.99 9.04
CA PHE A 146 -12.68 3.14 8.84
C PHE A 146 -13.83 3.91 8.22
N GLY A 147 -14.09 5.15 8.64
CA GLY A 147 -15.09 6.01 8.01
C GLY A 147 -14.89 6.19 6.51
N HIS A 148 -13.64 6.20 6.02
CA HIS A 148 -13.34 6.21 4.60
C HIS A 148 -13.74 4.91 3.90
N LEU A 149 -13.59 3.75 4.53
CA LEU A 149 -14.03 2.48 3.92
C LEU A 149 -15.54 2.46 3.72
N PHE A 150 -16.30 3.08 4.63
CA PHE A 150 -17.76 3.11 4.64
C PHE A 150 -18.40 4.09 3.67
N ILE A 151 -17.62 4.88 2.92
CA ILE A 151 -18.17 5.66 1.79
C ILE A 151 -18.47 4.79 0.56
N ARG A 152 -18.11 3.51 0.60
CA ARG A 152 -18.23 2.58 -0.53
C ARG A 152 -19.42 1.68 -0.37
N ASP A 153 -20.11 1.47 -1.47
CA ASP A 153 -21.13 0.43 -1.55
C ASP A 153 -20.52 -0.97 -1.62
N PRO A 154 -21.16 -1.99 -1.06
CA PRO A 154 -20.80 -3.39 -1.31
C PRO A 154 -20.96 -3.73 -2.79
N LEU A 155 -19.92 -4.29 -3.42
CA LEU A 155 -19.99 -4.71 -4.82
C LEU A 155 -20.61 -6.10 -5.00
N VAL A 156 -20.33 -7.00 -4.06
CA VAL A 156 -20.77 -8.40 -4.12
C VAL A 156 -21.10 -8.86 -2.71
N ILE A 157 -22.35 -9.29 -2.50
CA ILE A 157 -22.79 -9.96 -1.28
C ILE A 157 -23.38 -11.30 -1.70
N LEU A 158 -22.91 -12.40 -1.11
CA LEU A 158 -23.52 -13.71 -1.37
C LEU A 158 -24.82 -13.84 -0.57
N LYS A 159 -25.82 -14.47 -1.18
CA LYS A 159 -27.18 -14.54 -0.63
C LYS A 159 -27.21 -15.16 0.78
N GLU A 160 -26.32 -16.11 1.04
CA GLU A 160 -26.18 -16.83 2.30
C GLU A 160 -25.80 -15.89 3.46
N PHE A 161 -25.18 -14.75 3.14
CA PHE A 161 -24.78 -13.76 4.13
C PHE A 161 -25.72 -12.56 4.23
N LEU A 162 -26.89 -12.61 3.59
CA LEU A 162 -27.97 -11.64 3.78
C LEU A 162 -28.77 -11.96 5.05
N HIS A 163 -28.10 -11.95 6.20
CA HIS A 163 -28.71 -12.08 7.52
C HIS A 163 -28.50 -10.79 8.34
N PRO A 164 -29.36 -10.53 9.35
CA PRO A 164 -29.18 -9.39 10.25
C PRO A 164 -27.78 -9.38 10.87
N VAL A 165 -27.25 -8.18 11.10
CA VAL A 165 -25.97 -8.02 11.81
C VAL A 165 -26.10 -8.59 13.23
N ASP A 166 -25.15 -9.45 13.61
CA ASP A 166 -24.97 -9.91 14.98
C ASP A 166 -23.50 -9.79 15.40
N ASP A 167 -23.25 -9.79 16.71
CA ASP A 167 -21.92 -9.55 17.29
C ASP A 167 -21.05 -10.83 17.31
N THR A 168 -21.47 -11.90 16.63
CA THR A 168 -20.76 -13.20 16.66
C THR A 168 -19.82 -13.41 15.48
N ASN A 169 -19.91 -12.55 14.46
CA ASN A 169 -19.09 -12.62 13.27
C ASN A 169 -18.75 -11.23 12.70
N SER A 170 -17.73 -11.18 11.84
CA SER A 170 -17.27 -9.95 11.18
C SER A 170 -17.60 -9.92 9.69
N TYR A 171 -18.50 -10.77 9.18
CA TYR A 171 -18.71 -10.96 7.75
C TYR A 171 -19.04 -9.66 7.01
N HIS A 172 -20.01 -8.89 7.52
CA HIS A 172 -20.45 -7.65 6.87
C HIS A 172 -19.33 -6.62 6.82
N PHE A 173 -18.53 -6.53 7.88
CA PHE A 173 -17.35 -5.67 7.91
C PHE A 173 -16.28 -6.16 6.93
N GLU A 174 -15.96 -7.46 6.93
CA GLU A 174 -14.96 -8.04 6.02
C GLU A 174 -15.38 -7.93 4.56
N ASN A 175 -16.67 -8.01 4.25
CA ASN A 175 -17.18 -7.78 2.91
C ASN A 175 -16.80 -6.38 2.42
N LEU A 176 -17.03 -5.34 3.24
CA LEU A 176 -16.65 -3.98 2.90
C LEU A 176 -15.13 -3.79 2.87
N ASN A 177 -14.44 -4.19 3.94
CA ASN A 177 -12.99 -4.02 4.11
C ASN A 177 -12.18 -4.73 3.02
N SER A 178 -12.64 -5.91 2.57
CA SER A 178 -11.98 -6.67 1.51
C SER A 178 -12.18 -6.08 0.12
N LEU A 179 -13.20 -5.25 -0.08
CA LEU A 179 -13.56 -4.59 -1.34
C LEU A 179 -13.04 -3.15 -1.47
N VAL A 180 -12.22 -2.70 -0.53
CA VAL A 180 -11.40 -1.48 -0.64
C VAL A 180 -9.93 -1.91 -0.62
N TRP A 181 -9.21 -1.60 -1.69
CA TRP A 181 -7.89 -2.15 -1.99
C TRP A 181 -6.83 -1.05 -1.97
N ASN A 182 -6.35 -0.73 -0.78
CA ASN A 182 -5.29 0.24 -0.61
C ASN A 182 -3.88 -0.37 -0.81
N THR A 183 -2.83 0.46 -0.91
CA THR A 183 -1.42 0.01 -0.91
C THR A 183 -1.05 -0.74 0.36
N LEU A 184 -1.65 -0.37 1.49
CA LEU A 184 -1.62 -1.10 2.75
C LEU A 184 -3.01 -1.45 3.21
N ARG A 185 -3.16 -2.57 3.92
CA ARG A 185 -4.40 -2.93 4.60
C ARG A 185 -4.13 -3.32 6.04
N LEU A 186 -4.84 -2.67 6.96
CA LEU A 186 -4.98 -3.13 8.33
C LEU A 186 -6.03 -4.26 8.35
N LYS A 187 -5.66 -5.41 8.90
CA LYS A 187 -6.53 -6.58 9.01
C LYS A 187 -6.79 -6.85 10.49
N PRO A 188 -7.99 -6.55 11.00
CA PRO A 188 -8.39 -6.91 12.35
C PRO A 188 -8.26 -8.42 12.60
N PRO A 189 -8.11 -8.84 13.86
CA PRO A 189 -8.26 -10.24 14.22
C PRO A 189 -9.70 -10.71 13.93
N PRO A 190 -9.89 -11.91 13.39
CA PRO A 190 -11.22 -12.50 13.29
C PRO A 190 -11.81 -12.77 14.69
N LEU A 191 -13.12 -12.69 14.85
CA LEU A 191 -13.78 -12.92 16.15
C LEU A 191 -13.72 -14.38 16.65
N ASN A 192 -13.46 -15.33 15.75
CA ASN A 192 -13.55 -16.77 16.03
C ASN A 192 -12.23 -17.52 15.81
N ASP A 193 -11.08 -16.83 15.85
CA ASP A 193 -9.76 -17.46 15.75
C ASP A 193 -8.73 -16.70 16.62
N ASP A 194 -8.36 -17.32 17.74
CA ASP A 194 -7.47 -16.77 18.76
C ASP A 194 -5.99 -16.77 18.35
N LEU A 195 -5.62 -17.42 17.24
CA LEU A 195 -4.23 -17.48 16.76
C LEU A 195 -3.85 -16.27 15.90
N LEU A 196 -4.85 -15.62 15.30
CA LEU A 196 -4.66 -14.51 14.39
C LEU A 196 -4.83 -13.17 15.09
N GLY A 197 -3.73 -12.43 15.19
CA GLY A 197 -3.69 -11.07 15.73
C GLY A 197 -3.99 -10.00 14.68
N TRP A 198 -3.69 -8.76 15.06
CA TRP A 198 -3.68 -7.62 14.15
C TRP A 198 -2.59 -7.79 13.09
N ARG A 199 -2.97 -7.61 11.83
CA ARG A 199 -2.07 -7.84 10.70
C ARG A 199 -2.01 -6.63 9.78
N VAL A 200 -0.85 -6.42 9.16
CA VAL A 200 -0.63 -5.40 8.13
C VAL A 200 -0.24 -6.10 6.84
N GLU A 201 -1.01 -5.84 5.79
CA GLU A 201 -0.77 -6.41 4.46
C GLU A 201 -0.18 -5.34 3.54
N PHE A 202 1.03 -5.61 3.03
CA PHE A 202 1.77 -4.80 2.06
C PHE A 202 1.48 -5.31 0.65
N ARG A 203 0.88 -4.46 -0.19
CA ARG A 203 0.21 -4.86 -1.45
C ARG A 203 0.79 -4.33 -2.77
N PRO A 204 1.69 -3.33 -2.82
CA PRO A 204 1.98 -2.64 -4.08
C PRO A 204 2.89 -3.43 -5.04
N MET A 205 3.68 -4.40 -4.58
CA MET A 205 4.73 -5.00 -5.43
C MET A 205 4.17 -5.76 -6.64
N ASP A 206 4.78 -5.53 -7.80
CA ASP A 206 4.61 -6.35 -8.99
C ASP A 206 5.22 -7.75 -8.69
N ILE A 207 4.61 -8.81 -9.23
CA ILE A 207 5.17 -10.16 -9.10
C ILE A 207 6.36 -10.33 -10.05
N GLN A 208 7.39 -11.03 -9.62
CA GLN A 208 8.60 -11.30 -10.41
C GLN A 208 8.52 -12.67 -11.09
N LEU A 209 9.33 -12.87 -12.13
CA LEU A 209 9.31 -14.11 -12.94
C LEU A 209 9.80 -15.34 -12.16
N SER A 210 10.80 -15.18 -11.29
CA SER A 210 11.37 -16.29 -10.52
C SER A 210 10.93 -16.30 -9.07
N ASP A 211 10.83 -17.51 -8.51
CA ASP A 211 10.59 -17.72 -7.08
C ASP A 211 11.70 -17.07 -6.23
N PHE A 212 12.94 -17.04 -6.74
CA PHE A 212 14.07 -16.43 -6.05
C PHE A 212 13.89 -14.91 -5.91
N GLU A 213 13.53 -14.21 -6.98
CA GLU A 213 13.30 -12.76 -6.93
C GLU A 213 12.11 -12.41 -6.02
N ASN A 214 11.03 -13.18 -6.11
CA ASN A 214 9.87 -13.03 -5.23
C ASN A 214 10.28 -13.25 -3.76
N ALA A 215 10.99 -14.34 -3.46
CA ALA A 215 11.49 -14.62 -2.11
C ALA A 215 12.42 -13.52 -1.61
N ALA A 216 13.29 -12.95 -2.46
CA ALA A 216 14.18 -11.86 -2.08
C ALA A 216 13.40 -10.61 -1.66
N LEU A 217 12.36 -10.23 -2.40
CA LEU A 217 11.49 -9.09 -2.04
C LEU A 217 10.72 -9.35 -0.74
N VAL A 218 10.16 -10.56 -0.56
CA VAL A 218 9.46 -10.93 0.68
C VAL A 218 10.40 -10.90 1.88
N VAL A 219 11.58 -11.52 1.77
CA VAL A 219 12.58 -11.57 2.86
C VAL A 219 13.11 -10.17 3.17
N PHE A 220 13.38 -9.35 2.16
CA PHE A 220 13.80 -7.97 2.37
C PHE A 220 12.73 -7.17 3.13
N LEU A 221 11.46 -7.27 2.73
CA LEU A 221 10.37 -6.58 3.41
C LEU A 221 10.15 -7.12 4.83
N ALA A 222 10.28 -8.43 5.05
CA ALA A 222 10.20 -9.02 6.39
C ALA A 222 11.36 -8.57 7.29
N LEU A 223 12.56 -8.40 6.75
CA LEU A 223 13.70 -7.89 7.52
C LEU A 223 13.57 -6.40 7.79
N ILE A 224 13.07 -5.59 6.84
CA ILE A 224 12.96 -4.15 7.07
C ILE A 224 11.92 -3.82 8.14
N THR A 225 10.83 -4.60 8.29
CA THR A 225 9.92 -4.41 9.43
C THR A 225 10.63 -4.64 10.76
N ARG A 226 11.51 -5.64 10.85
CA ARG A 226 12.32 -5.90 12.05
C ARG A 226 13.33 -4.80 12.32
N VAL A 227 13.95 -4.24 11.27
CA VAL A 227 14.85 -3.08 11.38
C VAL A 227 14.09 -1.86 11.89
N ILE A 228 12.90 -1.56 11.32
CA ILE A 228 12.06 -0.44 11.74
C ILE A 228 11.75 -0.52 13.23
N ILE A 229 11.27 -1.67 13.71
CA ILE A 229 10.94 -1.88 15.11
C ILE A 229 12.20 -1.81 15.99
N SER A 230 13.25 -2.56 15.64
CA SER A 230 14.42 -2.74 16.51
C SER A 230 15.26 -1.47 16.65
N TYR A 231 15.31 -0.64 15.61
CA TYR A 231 16.06 0.61 15.62
C TYR A 231 15.19 1.84 15.85
N GLY A 232 13.87 1.67 16.02
CA GLY A 232 12.93 2.78 16.16
C GLY A 232 13.01 3.75 14.98
N LEU A 233 13.12 3.22 13.76
CA LEU A 233 13.20 4.06 12.57
C LEU A 233 11.89 4.82 12.38
N ASP A 234 12.00 6.10 12.05
CA ASP A 234 10.90 6.89 11.57
C ASP A 234 11.17 7.35 10.14
N ILE A 235 10.44 6.77 9.19
CA ILE A 235 10.53 7.08 7.76
C ILE A 235 9.25 7.74 7.23
N THR A 236 8.33 8.12 8.13
CA THR A 236 7.07 8.78 7.75
C THR A 236 7.32 10.12 7.08
N ILE A 237 6.51 10.43 6.06
CA ILE A 237 6.52 11.68 5.30
C ILE A 237 5.07 12.14 5.06
N PRO A 238 4.80 13.41 4.74
CA PRO A 238 3.45 13.86 4.39
C PRO A 238 2.78 13.00 3.31
N ILE A 239 1.47 12.75 3.44
CA ILE A 239 0.69 11.94 2.50
C ILE A 239 0.76 12.51 1.08
N SER A 240 0.79 13.83 0.93
CA SER A 240 1.00 14.48 -0.37
C SER A 240 2.28 14.02 -1.08
N GLN A 241 3.36 13.82 -0.34
CA GLN A 241 4.64 13.35 -0.87
C GLN A 241 4.60 11.85 -1.19
N ILE A 242 3.87 11.04 -0.41
CA ILE A 242 3.61 9.64 -0.75
C ILE A 242 2.83 9.54 -2.06
N ASN A 243 1.82 10.38 -2.25
CA ASN A 243 1.04 10.41 -3.48
C ASN A 243 1.88 10.85 -4.69
N GLU A 244 2.76 11.84 -4.54
CA GLU A 244 3.71 12.22 -5.59
C GLU A 244 4.68 11.08 -5.90
N ASN A 245 5.20 10.41 -4.89
CA ASN A 245 6.04 9.22 -5.05
C ASN A 245 5.29 8.10 -5.78
N MET A 246 4.03 7.84 -5.44
CA MET A 246 3.20 6.86 -6.14
C MET A 246 3.05 7.21 -7.62
N ASN A 247 2.82 8.48 -7.95
CA ASN A 247 2.77 8.91 -9.35
C ASN A 247 4.10 8.66 -10.07
N LYS A 248 5.23 9.07 -9.48
CA LYS A 248 6.57 8.85 -10.05
C LYS A 248 6.92 7.39 -10.23
N ALA A 249 6.49 6.50 -9.33
CA ALA A 249 6.76 5.06 -9.40
C ALA A 249 6.24 4.40 -10.68
N HIS A 250 5.25 5.00 -11.35
CA HIS A 250 4.69 4.45 -12.59
C HIS A 250 5.53 4.75 -13.82
N ASN A 251 6.24 5.88 -13.84
CA ASN A 251 6.94 6.37 -15.03
C ASN A 251 7.93 5.32 -15.56
N ARG A 252 8.04 5.21 -16.88
CA ARG A 252 9.06 4.35 -17.49
C ARG A 252 10.46 4.73 -17.01
N ASP A 253 11.25 3.73 -16.62
CA ASP A 253 12.62 3.86 -16.13
C ASP A 253 12.72 4.71 -14.84
N SER A 254 11.63 4.78 -14.05
CA SER A 254 11.55 5.56 -12.81
C SER A 254 12.65 5.17 -11.82
N ILE A 255 12.95 3.88 -11.71
CA ILE A 255 14.00 3.33 -10.83
C ILE A 255 15.38 3.97 -11.05
N ARG A 256 15.67 4.46 -12.26
CA ARG A 256 16.96 5.09 -12.61
C ARG A 256 16.91 6.61 -12.70
N ARG A 257 15.73 7.19 -12.96
CA ARG A 257 15.60 8.60 -13.37
C ARG A 257 14.90 9.47 -12.35
N GLU A 258 13.96 8.91 -11.60
CA GLU A 258 13.12 9.68 -10.71
C GLU A 258 13.71 9.73 -9.30
N LYS A 259 13.40 10.83 -8.61
CA LYS A 259 13.73 10.99 -7.19
C LYS A 259 12.45 10.96 -6.36
N PHE A 260 12.53 10.25 -5.25
CA PHE A 260 11.44 10.00 -4.33
C PHE A 260 11.70 10.73 -3.02
N TYR A 261 10.65 11.32 -2.45
CA TYR A 261 10.70 11.83 -1.09
C TYR A 261 10.95 10.69 -0.11
N PHE A 262 11.93 10.85 0.76
CA PHE A 262 12.27 9.88 1.77
C PHE A 262 12.76 10.61 3.04
N GLN A 263 12.29 10.17 4.20
CA GLN A 263 12.74 10.68 5.48
C GLN A 263 13.88 9.83 6.03
N TYR A 264 14.93 10.51 6.48
CA TYR A 264 15.96 9.90 7.32
C TYR A 264 16.48 10.94 8.31
N ASN A 265 16.70 10.54 9.56
CA ASN A 265 17.15 11.43 10.65
C ASN A 265 16.33 12.73 10.76
N ASN A 266 15.00 12.62 10.70
CA ASN A 266 14.05 13.74 10.76
C ASN A 266 14.25 14.79 9.65
N GLN A 267 14.88 14.40 8.54
CA GLN A 267 15.02 15.23 7.35
C GLN A 267 14.42 14.53 6.14
N ILE A 268 13.50 15.22 5.47
CA ILE A 268 12.91 14.77 4.23
C ILE A 268 13.75 15.31 3.07
N SER A 269 14.16 14.41 2.17
CA SER A 269 14.87 14.79 0.94
C SER A 269 14.41 13.94 -0.23
N GLN A 270 14.72 14.40 -1.45
CA GLN A 270 14.48 13.63 -2.66
C GLN A 270 15.72 12.81 -3.04
N MET A 271 15.56 11.49 -3.08
CA MET A 271 16.65 10.53 -3.31
C MET A 271 16.31 9.60 -4.48
N PHE A 272 17.31 9.10 -5.20
CA PHE A 272 17.08 8.01 -6.16
C PHE A 272 16.79 6.71 -5.41
N ILE A 273 16.11 5.76 -6.06
CA ILE A 273 15.88 4.41 -5.47
C ILE A 273 17.20 3.77 -5.06
N ASN A 274 18.26 3.90 -5.87
CA ASN A 274 19.58 3.38 -5.51
C ASN A 274 20.11 3.97 -4.19
N ASP A 275 19.92 5.28 -3.96
CA ASP A 275 20.38 5.93 -2.74
C ASP A 275 19.56 5.49 -1.51
N ILE A 276 18.24 5.29 -1.68
CA ILE A 276 17.37 4.81 -0.60
C ILE A 276 17.73 3.36 -0.25
N ILE A 277 17.92 2.50 -1.25
CA ILE A 277 18.15 1.07 -1.05
C ILE A 277 19.60 0.79 -0.62
N ASN A 278 20.58 1.35 -1.32
CA ASN A 278 22.00 1.03 -1.15
C ASN A 278 22.79 2.07 -0.35
N GLY A 279 22.20 3.23 -0.10
CA GLY A 279 22.84 4.32 0.65
C GLY A 279 23.56 5.34 -0.23
N ASN A 280 23.96 6.43 0.41
CA ASN A 280 24.76 7.53 -0.14
C ASN A 280 25.62 8.15 0.99
N ASN A 281 26.22 9.32 0.74
CA ASN A 281 27.09 9.97 1.74
C ASN A 281 26.37 10.43 3.03
N GLY A 282 25.05 10.61 3.00
CA GLY A 282 24.24 11.10 4.13
C GLY A 282 23.27 10.07 4.72
N PHE A 283 22.97 8.99 4.00
CA PHE A 283 22.07 7.92 4.44
C PHE A 283 22.72 6.55 4.21
N LEU A 284 22.71 5.70 5.23
CA LEU A 284 23.30 4.36 5.18
C LEU A 284 22.63 3.44 4.14
N GLY A 285 21.34 3.67 3.83
CA GLY A 285 20.55 2.82 2.92
C GLY A 285 19.82 1.69 3.65
N LEU A 286 18.69 1.25 3.10
CA LEU A 286 17.87 0.20 3.69
C LEU A 286 18.54 -1.17 3.68
N VAL A 287 19.25 -1.56 2.61
CA VAL A 287 19.97 -2.84 2.53
C VAL A 287 21.14 -2.87 3.53
N PRO A 288 22.00 -1.84 3.64
CA PRO A 288 23.03 -1.83 4.67
C PRO A 288 22.47 -1.80 6.10
N LEU A 289 21.33 -1.15 6.36
CA LEU A 289 20.63 -1.23 7.65
C LEU A 289 20.15 -2.67 7.96
N VAL A 290 19.58 -3.37 6.99
CA VAL A 290 19.20 -4.79 7.13
C VAL A 290 20.42 -5.66 7.42
N ARG A 291 21.54 -5.45 6.72
CA ARG A 291 22.79 -6.19 6.97
C ARG A 291 23.34 -5.93 8.38
N LYS A 292 23.30 -4.67 8.83
CA LYS A 292 23.69 -4.29 10.19
C LYS A 292 22.84 -5.02 11.23
N TYR A 293 21.52 -5.04 11.03
CA TYR A 293 20.59 -5.75 11.90
C TYR A 293 20.89 -7.26 11.98
N ILE A 294 21.12 -7.91 10.84
CA ILE A 294 21.49 -9.33 10.82
C ILE A 294 22.80 -9.56 11.58
N TYR A 295 23.83 -8.74 11.33
CA TYR A 295 25.13 -8.89 11.97
C TYR A 295 25.05 -8.72 13.50
N GLU A 296 24.36 -7.68 13.98
CA GLU A 296 24.17 -7.44 15.42
C GLU A 296 23.38 -8.54 16.13
N ARG A 297 22.55 -9.29 15.38
CA ARG A 297 21.78 -10.42 15.93
C ARG A 297 22.47 -11.77 15.78
N GLN A 298 23.52 -11.89 14.94
CA GLN A 298 24.29 -13.13 14.83
C GLN A 298 24.99 -13.52 16.14
N ASP A 299 25.34 -12.54 16.97
CA ASP A 299 25.92 -12.79 18.31
C ASP A 299 24.86 -13.15 19.37
N ILE A 300 23.57 -12.85 19.11
CA ILE A 300 22.46 -13.20 20.01
C ILE A 300 21.95 -14.61 19.72
N ASP A 301 22.07 -15.07 18.47
CA ASP A 301 21.54 -16.37 18.00
C ASP A 301 22.48 -17.57 18.27
N ALA A 302 23.63 -17.33 18.92
CA ALA A 302 24.52 -18.41 19.38
C ALA A 302 23.92 -19.17 20.59
N ASP A 303 23.12 -18.50 21.43
CA ASP A 303 22.51 -19.08 22.62
C ASP A 303 21.17 -19.80 22.34
N THR A 304 20.50 -19.49 21.22
CA THR A 304 19.24 -20.11 20.77
C THR A 304 19.43 -21.38 19.92
N ARG A 305 20.68 -21.82 19.68
CA ARG A 305 20.97 -23.13 19.06
C ARG A 305 20.76 -24.33 19.98
N HIS A 306 20.37 -24.08 21.23
CA HIS A 306 20.11 -25.11 22.24
C HIS A 306 18.69 -25.00 22.82
N THR A 307 17.66 -25.10 21.98
CA THR A 307 16.34 -25.62 22.36
C THR A 307 15.69 -26.33 21.20
#